data_AF-B9WFP7-F1
#
_entry.id   AF-B9WFP7-F1
#
_cell.length_a   1.000
_cell.length_b   1.000
_cell.length_c   1.000
_cell.angle_alpha   90.00
_cell.angle_beta   90.00
_cell.angle_gamma   90.00
#
_symmetry.space_group_name_H-M   'P 1'
#
loop_
_entity.id
_entity.type
_entity.pdbx_description
1 polymer ?
#
loop_
_entity_poly.entity_id
_entity_poly.type
_entity_poly.pdbx_seq_one_letter_code
_entity_poly.pdbx_strand_id
1 'polypeptide(L)'
;MTDTNAVIQSVRKFLADNPAIPKWIKWGIIFKVLRIKNSFYWTNFVTLNKPIKNLLIQNSNTKDPNIHRRLSKCANAISCVFLYCATVNSKLIPKDYLLIYLLINYVGKLNPPSNTKILVSPKYSQYLKTSNYQPWLNQLYEKKHFFIFPAIVAQILSNYLTPTKYKLNQRYLSSSLKKYILNPIWINYKLGINYNRVNWISLFRTYCFQNVVLMSAMGLYFFKSKLLDRLYEIKHNKDEKKDYNTIIQDYFAYVTHKSNSFINLIFGVNLISILLISLTSPVFRALTPKTTTNMNWIQSLYVNHLKLFFKSYTKIIGFAAGLITLCLNSINLIPSWGYSGHESIREIKPAVFNSINLYLFRLILLSKWRIIKFKHPLFTKVTRGNWNKLETVLMSFAIWKIMNLNDFLNSTAKANIEYERKELLANPMVKLVNYIM
;
A
#
# COMPACT_ATOMS: atom_id res chain seq x y z
N MET A 1 43.44 24.52 -37.56
CA MET A 1 42.24 24.78 -36.71
C MET A 1 40.92 24.26 -37.30
N THR A 2 40.93 23.61 -38.48
CA THR A 2 39.72 23.15 -39.20
C THR A 2 39.28 21.72 -38.86
N ASP A 3 40.20 20.82 -38.49
CA ASP A 3 39.88 19.39 -38.26
C ASP A 3 39.08 19.12 -36.98
N THR A 4 39.31 19.89 -35.92
CA THR A 4 38.58 19.75 -34.65
C THR A 4 37.08 20.00 -34.80
N ASN A 5 36.68 20.94 -35.66
CA ASN A 5 35.26 21.26 -35.88
C ASN A 5 34.53 20.18 -36.69
N ALA A 6 35.21 19.57 -37.66
CA ALA A 6 34.67 18.45 -38.45
C ALA A 6 34.46 17.20 -37.57
N VAL A 7 35.42 16.91 -36.67
CA VAL A 7 35.32 15.80 -35.70
C VAL A 7 34.21 16.06 -34.67
N ILE A 8 34.05 17.29 -34.18
CA ILE A 8 32.96 17.63 -33.25
C ILE A 8 31.59 17.47 -33.92
N GLN A 9 31.45 17.88 -35.19
CA GLN A 9 30.21 17.72 -35.94
C GLN A 9 29.87 16.24 -36.23
N SER A 10 30.86 15.42 -36.59
CA SER A 10 30.65 13.98 -36.81
C SER A 10 30.26 13.25 -35.52
N VAL A 11 30.89 13.59 -34.39
CA VAL A 11 30.53 13.06 -33.07
C VAL A 11 29.12 13.52 -32.64
N ARG A 12 28.74 14.78 -32.88
CA ARG A 12 27.38 15.26 -32.59
C ARG A 12 26.33 14.52 -33.41
N LYS A 13 26.59 14.28 -34.70
CA LYS A 13 25.70 13.52 -35.58
C LYS A 13 25.56 12.07 -35.08
N PHE A 14 26.66 11.40 -34.78
CA PHE A 14 26.66 10.04 -34.23
C PHE A 14 25.89 9.92 -32.90
N LEU A 15 26.03 10.91 -32.00
CA LEU A 15 25.31 10.94 -30.72
C LEU A 15 23.82 11.28 -30.88
N ALA A 16 23.45 12.07 -31.88
CA ALA A 16 22.06 12.33 -32.24
C ALA A 16 21.39 11.05 -32.79
N ASP A 17 22.11 10.29 -33.61
CA ASP A 17 21.65 9.02 -34.16
C ASP A 17 21.56 7.92 -33.07
N ASN A 18 22.36 8.02 -32.00
CA ASN A 18 22.42 7.06 -30.89
C ASN A 18 22.07 7.70 -29.53
N PRO A 19 20.79 8.08 -29.28
CA PRO A 19 20.39 8.83 -28.08
C PRO A 19 20.56 8.03 -26.77
N ALA A 20 20.81 6.73 -26.85
CA ALA A 20 21.13 5.89 -25.69
C ALA A 20 22.49 6.26 -25.08
N ILE A 21 23.47 6.67 -25.88
CA ILE A 21 24.85 6.95 -25.44
C ILE A 21 24.91 8.21 -24.54
N PRO A 22 24.35 9.37 -24.95
CA PRO A 22 24.30 10.55 -24.08
C PRO A 22 23.52 10.30 -22.78
N LYS A 23 22.42 9.53 -22.86
CA LYS A 23 21.62 9.14 -21.67
C LYS A 23 22.44 8.27 -20.72
N TRP A 24 23.17 7.29 -21.25
CA TRP A 24 24.04 6.40 -20.49
C TRP A 24 25.14 7.19 -19.76
N ILE A 25 25.82 8.09 -20.46
CA ILE A 25 26.84 8.97 -19.86
C ILE A 25 26.24 9.83 -18.76
N LYS A 26 25.11 10.50 -19.02
CA LYS A 26 24.41 11.35 -18.05
C LYS A 26 24.08 10.58 -16.76
N TRP A 27 23.42 9.43 -16.87
CA TRP A 27 23.05 8.63 -15.69
C TRP A 27 24.26 8.00 -15.00
N GLY A 28 25.29 7.60 -15.76
CA GLY A 28 26.57 7.15 -15.23
C GLY A 28 27.25 8.20 -14.35
N ILE A 29 27.27 9.45 -14.79
CA ILE A 29 27.81 10.57 -14.00
C ILE A 29 26.94 10.80 -12.76
N ILE A 30 25.62 10.91 -12.92
CA ILE A 30 24.70 11.13 -11.79
C ILE A 30 24.86 10.06 -10.71
N PHE A 31 24.86 8.78 -11.07
CA PHE A 31 25.00 7.70 -10.08
C PHE A 31 26.39 7.64 -9.43
N LYS A 32 27.45 8.03 -10.14
CA LYS A 32 28.79 8.19 -9.56
C LYS A 32 28.84 9.36 -8.57
N VAL A 33 28.29 10.52 -8.93
CA VAL A 33 28.21 11.71 -8.06
C VAL A 33 27.41 11.41 -6.80
N LEU A 34 26.28 10.72 -6.94
CA LEU A 34 25.45 10.27 -5.82
C LEU A 34 26.04 9.09 -5.03
N ARG A 35 27.23 8.61 -5.39
CA ARG A 35 27.95 7.50 -4.74
C ARG A 35 27.11 6.23 -4.60
N ILE A 36 26.26 5.95 -5.59
CA ILE A 36 25.44 4.75 -5.60
C ILE A 36 26.33 3.54 -5.90
N LYS A 37 26.31 2.53 -5.02
CA LYS A 37 27.01 1.26 -5.24
C LYS A 37 26.52 0.59 -6.53
N ASN A 38 27.43 -0.06 -7.26
CA ASN A 38 27.11 -0.72 -8.54
C ASN A 38 26.50 0.25 -9.57
N SER A 39 26.97 1.50 -9.60
CA SER A 39 26.47 2.57 -10.48
C SER A 39 26.44 2.16 -11.95
N PHE A 40 27.43 1.42 -12.44
CA PHE A 40 27.46 0.88 -13.81
C PHE A 40 26.23 0.02 -14.13
N TYR A 41 25.86 -0.92 -13.25
CA TYR A 41 24.69 -1.77 -13.45
C TYR A 41 23.37 -0.99 -13.34
N TRP A 42 23.31 0.03 -12.49
CA TRP A 42 22.17 0.96 -12.43
C TRP A 42 22.01 1.75 -13.72
N THR A 43 23.11 2.27 -14.27
CA THR A 43 23.10 2.97 -15.57
C THR A 43 22.62 2.06 -16.68
N ASN A 44 23.12 0.83 -16.73
CA ASN A 44 22.69 -0.17 -17.72
C ASN A 44 21.20 -0.48 -17.61
N PHE A 45 20.68 -0.66 -16.39
CA PHE A 45 19.25 -0.90 -16.18
C PHE A 45 18.37 0.25 -16.68
N VAL A 46 18.76 1.51 -16.40
CA VAL A 46 17.96 2.70 -16.73
C VAL A 46 17.99 3.04 -18.22
N THR A 47 19.05 2.66 -18.94
CA THR A 47 19.31 3.21 -20.29
C THR A 47 19.33 2.17 -21.40
N LEU A 48 19.61 0.90 -21.10
CA LEU A 48 19.78 -0.13 -22.12
C LEU A 48 18.51 -0.90 -22.48
N ASN A 49 17.36 -0.66 -21.83
CA ASN A 49 16.14 -1.41 -22.15
C ASN A 49 15.70 -1.24 -23.62
N LYS A 50 15.57 0.01 -24.07
CA LYS A 50 15.18 0.33 -25.45
C LYS A 50 16.16 -0.18 -26.51
N PRO A 51 17.50 0.01 -26.39
CA PRO A 51 18.42 -0.56 -27.37
C PRO A 51 18.42 -2.09 -27.36
N ILE A 52 18.33 -2.76 -26.20
CA ILE A 52 18.21 -4.23 -26.15
C ILE A 52 16.93 -4.69 -26.88
N LYS A 53 15.81 -3.99 -26.69
CA LYS A 53 14.57 -4.28 -27.41
C LYS A 53 14.73 -4.13 -28.91
N ASN A 54 15.29 -3.01 -29.35
CA ASN A 54 15.50 -2.76 -30.78
C ASN A 54 16.39 -3.85 -31.40
N LEU A 55 17.50 -4.21 -30.75
CA LEU A 55 18.38 -5.29 -31.22
C LEU A 55 17.64 -6.63 -31.33
N LEU A 56 16.87 -7.02 -30.30
CA LEU A 56 16.17 -8.30 -30.31
C LEU A 56 15.00 -8.36 -31.29
N ILE A 57 14.31 -7.23 -31.52
CA ILE A 57 13.12 -7.14 -32.38
C ILE A 57 13.50 -6.90 -33.83
N GLN A 58 14.48 -6.05 -34.12
CA GLN A 58 14.94 -5.78 -35.49
C GLN A 58 15.65 -7.00 -36.08
N ASN A 59 16.43 -7.73 -35.29
CA ASN A 59 17.11 -8.93 -35.77
C ASN A 59 16.17 -10.11 -36.05
N SER A 60 14.92 -10.09 -35.56
CA SER A 60 14.02 -11.23 -35.73
C SER A 60 13.21 -11.21 -37.03
N ASN A 61 13.13 -10.07 -37.76
CA ASN A 61 12.35 -9.91 -39.01
C ASN A 61 10.91 -10.49 -38.98
N THR A 62 10.34 -10.70 -37.78
CA THR A 62 9.09 -11.44 -37.59
C THR A 62 7.91 -10.49 -37.51
N LYS A 63 6.94 -10.63 -38.43
CA LYS A 63 5.64 -9.93 -38.37
C LYS A 63 4.66 -10.54 -37.36
N ASP A 64 4.98 -11.71 -36.76
CA ASP A 64 4.09 -12.38 -35.79
C ASP A 64 4.03 -11.60 -34.46
N PRO A 65 2.84 -11.11 -34.05
CA PRO A 65 2.66 -10.39 -32.78
C PRO A 65 3.04 -11.21 -31.55
N ASN A 66 2.95 -12.55 -31.60
CA ASN A 66 3.33 -13.41 -30.48
C ASN A 66 4.84 -13.49 -30.28
N ILE A 67 5.59 -13.58 -31.37
CA ILE A 67 7.07 -13.59 -31.35
C ILE A 67 7.58 -12.24 -30.89
N HIS A 68 7.04 -11.15 -31.45
CA HIS A 68 7.37 -9.79 -31.02
C HIS A 68 7.13 -9.59 -29.51
N ARG A 69 6.00 -10.09 -28.98
CA ARG A 69 5.68 -10.05 -27.55
C ARG A 69 6.64 -10.89 -26.70
N ARG A 70 7.15 -12.03 -27.18
CA ARG A 70 8.14 -12.86 -26.46
C ARG A 70 9.49 -12.17 -26.42
N LEU A 71 9.94 -11.58 -27.52
CA LEU A 71 11.21 -10.87 -27.62
C LEU A 71 11.24 -9.62 -26.73
N SER A 72 10.15 -8.85 -26.71
CA SER A 72 10.02 -7.70 -25.79
C SER A 72 10.13 -8.12 -24.31
N LYS A 73 9.54 -9.27 -23.93
CA LYS A 73 9.68 -9.81 -22.57
C LYS A 73 11.09 -10.27 -22.26
N CYS A 74 11.78 -10.85 -23.23
CA CYS A 74 13.18 -11.24 -23.10
C CYS A 74 14.06 -10.01 -22.86
N ALA A 75 13.85 -8.94 -23.61
CA ALA A 75 14.55 -7.67 -23.42
C ALA A 75 14.32 -7.07 -22.02
N ASN A 76 13.07 -7.10 -21.53
CA ASN A 76 12.74 -6.70 -20.17
C ASN A 76 13.41 -7.60 -19.13
N ALA A 77 13.51 -8.91 -19.39
CA ALA A 77 14.18 -9.86 -18.50
C ALA A 77 15.69 -9.56 -18.41
N ILE A 78 16.36 -9.32 -19.56
CA ILE A 78 17.76 -8.91 -19.62
C ILE A 78 17.99 -7.61 -18.84
N SER A 79 17.11 -6.63 -19.00
CA SER A 79 17.17 -5.39 -18.22
C SER A 79 17.07 -5.65 -16.71
N CYS A 80 16.18 -6.56 -16.30
CA CYS A 80 16.04 -6.96 -14.90
C CYS A 80 17.24 -7.75 -14.34
N VAL A 81 18.08 -8.36 -15.19
CA VAL A 81 19.38 -8.93 -14.77
C VAL A 81 20.33 -7.82 -14.35
N PHE A 82 20.39 -6.70 -15.09
CA PHE A 82 21.18 -5.54 -14.64
C PHE A 82 20.67 -4.98 -13.32
N LEU A 83 19.34 -4.90 -13.14
CA LEU A 83 18.76 -4.52 -11.85
C LEU A 83 19.16 -5.47 -10.72
N TYR A 84 19.17 -6.78 -10.97
CA TYR A 84 19.61 -7.76 -9.97
C TYR A 84 21.07 -7.50 -9.57
N CYS A 85 21.98 -7.38 -10.53
CA CYS A 85 23.39 -7.06 -10.27
C CYS A 85 23.57 -5.72 -9.54
N ALA A 86 22.74 -4.72 -9.85
CA ALA A 86 22.76 -3.42 -9.21
C ALA A 86 22.33 -3.47 -7.73
N THR A 87 21.45 -4.38 -7.36
CA THR A 87 20.72 -4.34 -6.08
C THR A 87 21.11 -5.45 -5.11
N VAL A 88 21.62 -6.59 -5.58
CA VAL A 88 21.86 -7.80 -4.78
C VAL A 88 22.76 -7.55 -3.56
N ASN A 89 23.83 -6.79 -3.72
CA ASN A 89 24.79 -6.48 -2.64
C ASN A 89 24.50 -5.15 -1.94
N SER A 90 23.46 -4.42 -2.34
CA SER A 90 23.08 -3.15 -1.70
C SER A 90 22.39 -3.42 -0.36
N LYS A 91 22.90 -2.81 0.72
CA LYS A 91 22.27 -2.80 2.05
C LYS A 91 21.24 -1.66 2.20
N LEU A 92 21.33 -0.63 1.35
CA LEU A 92 20.46 0.55 1.41
C LEU A 92 19.04 0.25 0.95
N ILE A 93 18.87 -0.76 0.10
CA ILE A 93 17.57 -1.08 -0.52
C ILE A 93 16.85 -2.11 0.35
N PRO A 94 15.69 -1.78 0.95
CA PRO A 94 14.90 -2.72 1.74
C PRO A 94 14.15 -3.68 0.80
N LYS A 95 14.87 -4.72 0.33
CA LYS A 95 14.39 -5.70 -0.66
C LYS A 95 13.09 -6.38 -0.23
N ASP A 96 12.97 -6.73 1.05
CA ASP A 96 11.78 -7.35 1.63
C ASP A 96 10.53 -6.44 1.52
N TYR A 97 10.67 -5.16 1.89
CA TYR A 97 9.59 -4.18 1.74
C TYR A 97 9.27 -3.90 0.28
N LEU A 98 10.30 -3.69 -0.55
CA LEU A 98 10.11 -3.33 -1.95
C LEU A 98 9.45 -4.47 -2.72
N LEU A 99 9.86 -5.71 -2.47
CA LEU A 99 9.21 -6.91 -3.02
C LEU A 99 7.72 -6.95 -2.70
N ILE A 100 7.36 -6.83 -1.41
CA ILE A 100 5.97 -6.86 -0.96
C ILE A 100 5.17 -5.71 -1.55
N TYR A 101 5.77 -4.52 -1.60
CA TYR A 101 5.16 -3.33 -2.18
C TYR A 101 4.88 -3.50 -3.67
N LEU A 102 5.83 -4.03 -4.45
CA LEU A 102 5.66 -4.29 -5.88
C LEU A 102 4.59 -5.35 -6.15
N LEU A 103 4.67 -6.50 -5.48
CA LEU A 103 3.72 -7.61 -5.70
C LEU A 103 2.28 -7.20 -5.32
N ILE A 104 2.10 -6.54 -4.17
CA ILE A 104 0.76 -6.11 -3.74
C ILE A 104 0.22 -4.97 -4.61
N ASN A 105 1.06 -4.04 -5.08
CA ASN A 105 0.59 -3.03 -6.05
C ASN A 105 0.23 -3.67 -7.39
N TYR A 106 1.01 -4.65 -7.84
CA TYR A 106 0.76 -5.34 -9.10
C TYR A 106 -0.59 -6.06 -9.06
N VAL A 107 -0.83 -6.91 -8.06
CA VAL A 107 -2.09 -7.66 -7.93
C VAL A 107 -3.24 -6.77 -7.46
N GLY A 108 -2.99 -5.75 -6.64
CA GLY A 108 -4.05 -4.95 -6.01
C GLY A 108 -4.52 -3.74 -6.83
N LYS A 109 -3.62 -3.05 -7.54
CA LYS A 109 -3.92 -1.81 -8.27
C LYS A 109 -3.71 -1.92 -9.78
N LEU A 110 -2.62 -2.55 -10.21
CA LEU A 110 -2.22 -2.53 -11.62
C LEU A 110 -2.91 -3.61 -12.46
N ASN A 111 -3.12 -4.79 -11.88
CA ASN A 111 -3.79 -5.91 -12.53
C ASN A 111 -4.75 -6.61 -11.55
N PRO A 112 -5.80 -5.90 -11.08
CA PRO A 112 -6.74 -6.47 -10.13
C PRO A 112 -7.53 -7.64 -10.74
N PRO A 113 -7.97 -8.60 -9.91
CA PRO A 113 -8.86 -9.68 -10.33
C PRO A 113 -10.14 -9.22 -11.01
N SER A 114 -10.65 -8.04 -10.67
CA SER A 114 -11.85 -7.45 -11.29
C SER A 114 -11.63 -6.91 -12.70
N ASN A 115 -10.39 -6.60 -13.10
CA ASN A 115 -10.14 -6.06 -14.44
C ASN A 115 -9.99 -7.21 -15.44
N THR A 116 -11.04 -7.54 -16.18
CA THR A 116 -11.06 -8.63 -17.17
C THR A 116 -10.29 -8.30 -18.45
N LYS A 117 -10.07 -7.02 -18.74
CA LYS A 117 -9.46 -6.52 -19.99
C LYS A 117 -7.94 -6.62 -19.96
N ILE A 118 -7.33 -6.63 -18.78
CA ILE A 118 -5.87 -6.69 -18.60
C ILE A 118 -5.43 -8.14 -18.38
N LEU A 119 -4.92 -8.74 -19.46
CA LEU A 119 -4.35 -10.10 -19.47
C LEU A 119 -2.84 -10.05 -19.69
N VAL A 120 -2.12 -9.61 -18.65
CA VAL A 120 -0.66 -9.67 -18.66
C VAL A 120 -0.23 -11.11 -18.42
N SER A 121 0.56 -11.65 -19.35
CA SER A 121 1.05 -13.03 -19.32
C SER A 121 1.64 -13.46 -17.96
N PRO A 122 1.56 -14.75 -17.58
CA PRO A 122 1.20 -15.92 -18.40
C PRO A 122 -0.31 -16.07 -18.66
N LYS A 123 -0.68 -16.98 -19.58
CA LYS A 123 -2.09 -17.27 -19.96
C LYS A 123 -2.98 -17.60 -18.75
N TYR A 124 -2.40 -18.11 -17.67
CA TYR A 124 -3.11 -18.36 -16.41
C TYR A 124 -3.65 -17.09 -15.71
N SER A 125 -3.32 -15.89 -16.18
CA SER A 125 -3.88 -14.64 -15.65
C SER A 125 -5.40 -14.57 -15.79
N GLN A 126 -6.00 -15.29 -16.75
CA GLN A 126 -7.46 -15.39 -16.92
C GLN A 126 -8.11 -16.05 -15.70
N TYR A 127 -7.55 -17.17 -15.21
CA TYR A 127 -8.10 -17.87 -14.04
C TYR A 127 -7.99 -17.08 -12.73
N LEU A 128 -7.18 -16.01 -12.71
CA LEU A 128 -7.12 -15.09 -11.57
C LEU A 128 -8.16 -13.97 -11.64
N LYS A 129 -9.02 -13.96 -12.67
CA LYS A 129 -10.07 -12.96 -12.86
C LYS A 129 -11.39 -13.42 -12.24
N THR A 130 -12.08 -12.50 -11.58
CA THR A 130 -13.35 -12.80 -10.91
C THR A 130 -14.46 -13.16 -11.88
N SER A 131 -14.35 -12.74 -13.16
CA SER A 131 -15.26 -13.13 -14.25
C SER A 131 -15.31 -14.64 -14.52
N ASN A 132 -14.26 -15.37 -14.16
CA ASN A 132 -14.20 -16.81 -14.35
C ASN A 132 -14.87 -17.58 -13.20
N TYR A 133 -15.39 -16.87 -12.21
CA TYR A 133 -16.05 -17.41 -11.03
C TYR A 133 -17.50 -16.95 -10.97
N GLN A 134 -18.24 -17.51 -10.01
CA GLN A 134 -19.66 -17.26 -9.80
C GLN A 134 -19.97 -15.76 -9.56
N PRO A 135 -21.14 -15.25 -10.00
CA PRO A 135 -21.48 -13.82 -9.97
C PRO A 135 -21.51 -13.22 -8.55
N TRP A 136 -21.83 -14.01 -7.52
CA TRP A 136 -21.77 -13.56 -6.13
C TRP A 136 -20.36 -13.13 -5.68
N LEU A 137 -19.30 -13.70 -6.28
CA LEU A 137 -17.91 -13.33 -5.97
C LEU A 137 -17.58 -11.90 -6.45
N ASN A 138 -18.17 -11.46 -7.57
CA ASN A 138 -18.04 -10.09 -8.05
C ASN A 138 -18.67 -9.10 -7.06
N GLN A 139 -19.89 -9.41 -6.57
CA GLN A 139 -20.58 -8.58 -5.58
C GLN A 139 -19.79 -8.49 -4.25
N LEU A 140 -19.21 -9.61 -3.79
CA LEU A 140 -18.33 -9.59 -2.62
C LEU A 140 -17.05 -8.78 -2.85
N TYR A 141 -16.49 -8.85 -4.06
CA TYR A 141 -15.28 -8.09 -4.39
C TYR A 141 -15.53 -6.58 -4.43
N GLU A 142 -16.69 -6.13 -4.89
CA GLU A 142 -17.11 -4.72 -4.84
C GLU A 142 -17.23 -4.23 -3.39
N LYS A 143 -17.86 -5.04 -2.53
CA LYS A 143 -18.07 -4.74 -1.11
C LYS A 143 -16.95 -5.23 -0.19
N LYS A 144 -15.79 -5.61 -0.75
CA LYS A 144 -14.69 -6.25 0.00
C LYS A 144 -14.18 -5.45 1.20
N HIS A 145 -14.34 -4.13 1.19
CA HIS A 145 -13.91 -3.26 2.28
C HIS A 145 -14.61 -3.60 3.60
N PHE A 146 -15.86 -4.08 3.56
CA PHE A 146 -16.61 -4.52 4.75
C PHE A 146 -16.03 -5.77 5.43
N PHE A 147 -15.28 -6.60 4.71
CA PHE A 147 -14.66 -7.80 5.27
C PHE A 147 -13.17 -7.61 5.55
N ILE A 148 -12.46 -6.96 4.62
CA ILE A 148 -11.01 -6.78 4.69
C ILE A 148 -10.63 -5.80 5.80
N PHE A 149 -11.34 -4.68 5.95
CA PHE A 149 -11.00 -3.69 6.98
C PHE A 149 -11.15 -4.28 8.39
N PRO A 150 -12.28 -4.91 8.77
CA PRO A 150 -12.40 -5.60 10.06
C PRO A 150 -11.34 -6.69 10.28
N ALA A 151 -11.00 -7.47 9.25
CA ALA A 151 -9.95 -8.49 9.35
C ALA A 151 -8.55 -7.88 9.59
N ILE A 152 -8.25 -6.73 8.98
CA ILE A 152 -7.00 -6.00 9.22
C ILE A 152 -6.96 -5.47 10.64
N VAL A 153 -8.05 -4.86 11.11
CA VAL A 153 -8.19 -4.39 12.50
C VAL A 153 -7.98 -5.54 13.48
N ALA A 154 -8.69 -6.66 13.29
CA ALA A 154 -8.53 -7.88 14.07
C ALA A 154 -7.06 -8.32 14.16
N GLN A 155 -6.35 -8.30 13.04
CA GLN A 155 -4.96 -8.73 12.97
C GLN A 155 -3.99 -7.73 13.62
N ILE A 156 -4.24 -6.42 13.50
CA ILE A 156 -3.45 -5.36 14.16
C ILE A 156 -3.64 -5.43 15.67
N LEU A 157 -4.90 -5.48 16.12
CA LEU A 157 -5.26 -5.54 17.52
C LEU A 157 -4.68 -6.78 18.19
N SER A 158 -4.85 -7.94 17.56
CA SER A 158 -4.25 -9.20 18.00
C SER A 158 -2.72 -9.13 18.08
N ASN A 159 -2.05 -8.54 17.09
CA ASN A 159 -0.59 -8.40 17.14
C ASN A 159 -0.11 -7.45 18.26
N TYR A 160 -0.91 -6.42 18.57
CA TYR A 160 -0.58 -5.44 19.60
C TYR A 160 -0.85 -5.96 21.02
N LEU A 161 -2.02 -6.54 21.26
CA LEU A 161 -2.47 -6.95 22.61
C LEU A 161 -1.98 -8.33 23.04
N THR A 162 -1.67 -9.26 22.12
CA THR A 162 -1.27 -10.62 22.52
C THR A 162 0.06 -10.59 23.28
N PRO A 163 0.10 -10.93 24.58
CA PRO A 163 1.34 -11.02 25.33
C PRO A 163 2.15 -12.18 24.75
N THR A 164 3.41 -11.92 24.43
CA THR A 164 4.36 -12.98 24.04
C THR A 164 5.61 -12.80 24.87
N LYS A 165 6.22 -13.91 25.33
CA LYS A 165 7.45 -13.94 26.14
C LYS A 165 8.57 -13.04 25.60
N TYR A 166 8.59 -12.81 24.28
CA TYR A 166 9.58 -11.98 23.58
C TYR A 166 8.98 -10.76 22.84
N LYS A 167 7.71 -10.40 23.09
CA LYS A 167 6.96 -9.32 22.42
C LYS A 167 7.14 -9.29 20.90
N LEU A 168 7.28 -10.45 20.25
CA LEU A 168 7.69 -10.55 18.83
C LEU A 168 6.67 -9.90 17.90
N ASN A 169 5.38 -10.10 18.18
CA ASN A 169 4.32 -9.50 17.38
C ASN A 169 4.33 -7.96 17.49
N GLN A 170 4.70 -7.41 18.66
CA GLN A 170 4.87 -5.98 18.86
C GLN A 170 6.18 -5.44 18.27
N ARG A 171 7.25 -6.25 18.24
CA ARG A 171 8.55 -5.90 17.63
C ARG A 171 8.46 -5.73 16.12
N TYR A 172 7.65 -6.56 15.46
CA TYR A 172 7.47 -6.52 14.00
C TYR A 172 6.24 -5.72 13.55
N LEU A 173 5.43 -5.20 14.48
CA LEU A 173 4.41 -4.20 14.17
C LEU A 173 5.10 -2.90 13.75
N SER A 174 4.51 -2.16 12.81
CA SER A 174 5.04 -0.86 12.42
C SER A 174 5.20 0.05 13.64
N SER A 175 6.41 0.60 13.83
CA SER A 175 6.72 1.50 14.94
C SER A 175 5.85 2.76 14.92
N SER A 176 5.53 3.28 13.74
CA SER A 176 4.65 4.43 13.58
C SER A 176 3.23 4.12 14.02
N LEU A 177 2.67 2.99 13.59
CA LEU A 177 1.32 2.56 13.98
C LEU A 177 1.25 2.32 15.49
N LYS A 178 2.29 1.70 16.07
CA LYS A 178 2.39 1.53 17.51
C LYS A 178 2.45 2.87 18.25
N LYS A 179 3.39 3.76 17.89
CA LYS A 179 3.68 5.01 18.60
C LYS A 179 2.59 6.06 18.46
N TYR A 180 2.04 6.22 17.26
CA TYR A 180 1.14 7.34 16.94
C TYR A 180 -0.34 6.95 16.89
N ILE A 181 -0.69 5.67 16.72
CA ILE A 181 -2.10 5.24 16.62
C ILE A 181 -2.51 4.44 17.85
N LEU A 182 -1.81 3.35 18.17
CA LEU A 182 -2.24 2.44 19.23
C LEU A 182 -1.86 2.90 20.64
N ASN A 183 -0.59 3.16 20.90
CA ASN A 183 -0.10 3.54 22.23
C ASN A 183 -0.88 4.72 22.84
N PRO A 184 -1.14 5.82 22.12
CA PRO A 184 -1.82 6.98 22.71
C PRO A 184 -3.25 6.68 23.17
N ILE A 185 -3.88 5.63 22.63
CA ILE A 185 -5.22 5.20 23.04
C ILE A 185 -5.11 4.14 24.15
N TRP A 186 -4.37 3.06 23.90
CA TRP A 186 -4.35 1.89 24.76
C TRP A 186 -3.60 2.10 26.08
N ILE A 187 -2.66 3.05 26.18
CA ILE A 187 -1.98 3.38 27.46
C ILE A 187 -2.98 3.94 28.49
N ASN A 188 -4.06 4.57 28.02
CA ASN A 188 -5.07 5.15 28.89
C ASN A 188 -6.10 4.13 29.39
N TYR A 189 -6.02 2.87 28.95
CA TYR A 189 -6.90 1.79 29.39
C TYR A 189 -6.14 0.79 30.27
N LYS A 190 -6.72 0.45 31.41
CA LYS A 190 -6.24 -0.62 32.28
C LYS A 190 -7.35 -1.64 32.50
N LEU A 191 -7.06 -2.89 32.14
CA LEU A 191 -7.88 -4.05 32.46
C LEU A 191 -7.33 -4.69 33.74
N GLY A 192 -7.99 -4.48 34.87
CA GLY A 192 -7.72 -5.15 36.13
C GLY A 192 -8.55 -6.42 36.28
N ILE A 193 -8.19 -7.26 37.25
CA ILE A 193 -8.95 -8.49 37.52
C ILE A 193 -10.39 -8.13 37.91
N ASN A 194 -10.59 -7.09 38.73
CA ASN A 194 -11.90 -6.69 39.27
C ASN A 194 -12.39 -5.29 38.85
N TYR A 195 -11.57 -4.52 38.14
CA TYR A 195 -11.92 -3.16 37.75
C TYR A 195 -11.35 -2.83 36.38
N ASN A 196 -12.10 -2.03 35.62
CA ASN A 196 -11.66 -1.51 34.33
C ASN A 196 -11.57 0.01 34.47
N ARG A 197 -10.43 0.61 34.10
CA ARG A 197 -10.24 2.06 34.20
C ARG A 197 -9.83 2.63 32.86
N VAL A 198 -10.44 3.75 32.51
CA VAL A 198 -10.09 4.57 31.34
C VAL A 198 -9.73 5.98 31.82
N ASN A 199 -8.58 6.51 31.41
CA ASN A 199 -8.25 7.92 31.62
C ASN A 199 -8.83 8.78 30.50
N TRP A 200 -10.09 9.20 30.66
CA TRP A 200 -10.82 9.98 29.66
C TRP A 200 -10.21 11.34 29.35
N ILE A 201 -9.64 12.03 30.35
CA ILE A 201 -9.02 13.35 30.16
C ILE A 201 -7.79 13.24 29.25
N SER A 202 -6.94 12.25 29.50
CA SER A 202 -5.75 11.99 28.67
C SER A 202 -6.12 11.54 27.26
N LEU A 203 -7.16 10.69 27.12
CA LEU A 203 -7.70 10.31 25.81
C LEU A 203 -8.24 11.50 25.04
N PHE A 204 -8.99 12.39 25.69
CA PHE A 204 -9.54 13.59 25.08
C PHE A 204 -8.42 14.53 24.60
N ARG A 205 -7.42 14.80 25.44
CA ARG A 205 -6.24 15.60 25.04
C ARG A 205 -5.54 15.00 23.82
N THR A 206 -5.36 13.68 23.82
CA THR A 206 -4.75 12.95 22.70
C THR A 206 -5.59 13.04 21.43
N TYR A 207 -6.92 12.87 21.55
CA TYR A 207 -7.87 13.00 20.46
C TYR A 207 -7.79 14.38 19.83
N CYS A 208 -7.87 15.45 20.64
CA CYS A 208 -7.77 16.83 20.17
C CYS A 208 -6.45 17.09 19.46
N PHE A 209 -5.32 16.68 20.06
CA PHE A 209 -4.00 16.85 19.46
C PHE A 209 -3.88 16.15 18.09
N GLN A 210 -4.28 14.88 18.00
CA GLN A 210 -4.23 14.14 16.74
C GLN A 210 -5.17 14.72 15.69
N ASN A 211 -6.33 15.24 16.11
CA ASN A 211 -7.27 15.89 15.22
C ASN A 211 -6.69 17.18 14.63
N VAL A 212 -6.06 18.03 15.44
CA VAL A 212 -5.35 19.22 14.95
C VAL A 212 -4.25 18.85 13.95
N VAL A 213 -3.45 17.83 14.24
CA VAL A 213 -2.39 17.36 13.32
C VAL A 213 -2.98 16.86 12.00
N LEU A 214 -4.05 16.08 12.03
CA LEU A 214 -4.72 15.62 10.80
C LEU A 214 -5.41 16.77 10.06
N MET A 215 -5.97 17.73 10.78
CA MET A 215 -6.57 18.94 10.20
C MET A 215 -5.53 19.73 9.43
N SER A 216 -4.34 19.98 10.01
CA SER A 216 -3.24 20.64 9.30
C SER A 216 -2.79 19.87 8.05
N ALA A 217 -2.63 18.55 8.16
CA ALA A 217 -2.23 17.71 7.03
C ALA A 217 -3.27 17.70 5.89
N MET A 218 -4.56 17.58 6.23
CA MET A 218 -5.65 17.63 5.27
C MET A 218 -5.82 19.03 4.68
N GLY A 219 -5.60 20.07 5.48
CA GLY A 219 -5.57 21.45 5.03
C GLY A 219 -4.57 21.63 3.89
N LEU A 220 -3.30 21.26 4.13
CA LEU A 220 -2.26 21.32 3.10
C LEU A 220 -2.59 20.47 1.86
N TYR A 221 -3.13 19.26 2.06
CA TYR A 221 -3.45 18.36 0.96
C TYR A 221 -4.57 18.90 0.04
N PHE A 222 -5.61 19.51 0.63
CA PHE A 222 -6.75 20.04 -0.11
C PHE A 222 -6.64 21.54 -0.42
N PHE A 223 -5.56 22.20 0.01
CA PHE A 223 -5.38 23.64 -0.15
C PHE A 223 -5.53 24.07 -1.61
N LYS A 224 -4.84 23.38 -2.53
CA LYS A 224 -4.94 23.71 -3.95
C LYS A 224 -6.35 23.52 -4.49
N SER A 225 -6.89 22.31 -4.37
CA SER A 225 -8.11 21.91 -5.07
C SER A 225 -9.41 22.46 -4.47
N LYS A 226 -9.42 22.79 -3.17
CA LYS A 226 -10.63 23.24 -2.46
C LYS A 226 -10.61 24.70 -2.06
N LEU A 227 -9.43 25.32 -1.94
CA LEU A 227 -9.30 26.74 -1.63
C LEU A 227 -8.77 27.51 -2.84
N LEU A 228 -7.54 27.26 -3.26
CA LEU A 228 -6.86 28.06 -4.28
C LEU A 228 -7.59 28.06 -5.63
N ASP A 229 -7.89 26.88 -6.17
CA ASP A 229 -8.57 26.75 -7.47
C ASP A 229 -9.96 27.43 -7.44
N ARG A 230 -10.69 27.34 -6.32
CA ARG A 230 -11.99 28.00 -6.13
C ARG A 230 -11.88 29.53 -6.02
N LEU A 231 -10.86 30.02 -5.33
CA LEU A 231 -10.58 31.46 -5.25
C LEU A 231 -10.18 32.02 -6.63
N TYR A 232 -9.41 31.25 -7.42
CA TYR A 232 -9.06 31.61 -8.79
C TYR A 232 -10.29 31.62 -9.72
N GLU A 233 -11.19 30.64 -9.59
CA GLU A 233 -12.45 30.59 -10.34
C GLU A 233 -13.31 31.85 -10.08
N ILE A 234 -13.47 32.26 -8.82
CA ILE A 234 -14.20 33.50 -8.47
C ILE A 234 -13.51 34.74 -9.04
N LYS A 235 -12.17 34.80 -8.96
CA LYS A 235 -11.40 35.94 -9.45
C LYS A 235 -11.48 36.13 -10.98
N HIS A 236 -11.65 35.04 -11.75
CA HIS A 236 -11.50 35.07 -13.22
C HIS A 236 -12.77 34.85 -14.06
N ASN A 237 -13.89 34.37 -13.48
CA ASN A 237 -15.30 34.49 -13.95
C ASN A 237 -16.14 33.25 -13.56
N LYS A 238 -17.33 33.46 -12.95
CA LYS A 238 -18.67 32.90 -13.31
C LYS A 238 -19.73 32.78 -12.20
N ASP A 239 -19.45 33.12 -10.93
CA ASP A 239 -20.48 33.10 -9.87
C ASP A 239 -20.38 34.34 -8.96
N GLU A 240 -21.10 35.43 -9.29
CA GLU A 240 -21.18 36.65 -8.47
C GLU A 240 -21.82 36.43 -7.08
N LYS A 241 -22.36 35.23 -6.80
CA LYS A 241 -23.15 34.95 -5.59
C LYS A 241 -22.38 34.36 -4.42
N LYS A 242 -21.09 34.00 -4.56
CA LYS A 242 -20.31 33.40 -3.47
C LYS A 242 -19.22 34.35 -2.99
N ASP A 243 -19.38 34.83 -1.76
CA ASP A 243 -18.39 35.70 -1.09
C ASP A 243 -17.10 34.91 -0.79
N TYR A 244 -15.94 35.57 -0.83
CA TYR A 244 -14.63 35.00 -0.48
C TYR A 244 -14.66 34.31 0.89
N ASN A 245 -15.37 34.91 1.85
CA ASN A 245 -15.52 34.36 3.19
C ASN A 245 -16.25 33.02 3.19
N THR A 246 -17.22 32.82 2.30
CA THR A 246 -17.98 31.57 2.20
C THR A 246 -17.09 30.41 1.71
N ILE A 247 -16.19 30.66 0.75
CA ILE A 247 -15.21 29.66 0.30
C ILE A 247 -14.26 29.30 1.43
N ILE A 248 -13.75 30.30 2.15
CA ILE A 248 -12.81 30.08 3.25
C ILE A 248 -13.48 29.27 4.37
N GLN A 249 -14.71 29.62 4.74
CA GLN A 249 -15.51 28.89 5.71
C GLN A 249 -15.80 27.46 5.26
N ASP A 250 -16.22 27.26 4.01
CA ASP A 250 -16.46 25.94 3.43
C ASP A 250 -15.20 25.08 3.42
N TYR A 251 -14.03 25.67 3.13
CA TYR A 251 -12.74 24.99 3.18
C TYR A 251 -12.38 24.55 4.60
N PHE A 252 -12.50 25.43 5.58
CA PHE A 252 -12.23 25.08 6.98
C PHE A 252 -13.22 24.04 7.51
N ALA A 253 -14.51 24.18 7.20
CA ALA A 253 -15.54 23.19 7.53
C ALA A 253 -15.21 21.84 6.89
N TYR A 254 -14.82 21.82 5.62
CA TYR A 254 -14.42 20.61 4.91
C TYR A 254 -13.25 19.90 5.60
N VAL A 255 -12.17 20.64 5.87
CA VAL A 255 -10.95 20.09 6.48
C VAL A 255 -11.23 19.59 7.91
N THR A 256 -12.04 20.32 8.68
CA THR A 256 -12.42 19.95 10.06
C THR A 256 -13.29 18.69 10.08
N HIS A 257 -14.35 18.64 9.26
CA HIS A 257 -15.21 17.46 9.20
C HIS A 257 -14.47 16.24 8.68
N LYS A 258 -13.56 16.43 7.70
CA LYS A 258 -12.79 15.31 7.13
C LYS A 258 -11.77 14.76 8.10
N SER A 259 -11.01 15.62 8.78
CA SER A 259 -10.06 15.20 9.82
C SER A 259 -10.76 14.51 10.98
N ASN A 260 -11.88 15.08 11.46
CA ASN A 260 -12.69 14.49 12.51
C ASN A 260 -13.21 13.08 12.14
N SER A 261 -13.67 12.88 10.90
CA SER A 261 -14.09 11.56 10.42
C SER A 261 -12.97 10.52 10.47
N PHE A 262 -11.75 10.86 10.03
CA PHE A 262 -10.60 9.94 10.12
C PHE A 262 -10.16 9.66 11.56
N ILE A 263 -10.17 10.67 12.44
CA ILE A 263 -9.90 10.45 13.86
C ILE A 263 -10.97 9.55 14.49
N ASN A 264 -12.26 9.79 14.19
CA ASN A 264 -13.35 8.96 14.70
C ASN A 264 -13.24 7.52 14.21
N LEU A 265 -12.77 7.29 12.98
CA LEU A 265 -12.48 5.94 12.51
C LEU A 265 -11.38 5.28 13.35
N ILE A 266 -10.30 6.00 13.64
CA ILE A 266 -9.17 5.48 14.44
C ILE A 266 -9.61 5.22 15.89
N PHE A 267 -10.20 6.20 16.55
CA PHE A 267 -10.62 6.09 17.94
C PHE A 267 -11.81 5.15 18.08
N GLY A 268 -12.79 5.21 17.18
CA GLY A 268 -13.99 4.37 17.21
C GLY A 268 -13.65 2.88 17.24
N VAL A 269 -12.78 2.42 16.34
CA VAL A 269 -12.33 1.02 16.32
C VAL A 269 -11.69 0.62 17.66
N ASN A 270 -10.84 1.47 18.24
CA ASN A 270 -10.13 1.14 19.47
C ASN A 270 -11.02 1.25 20.72
N LEU A 271 -11.88 2.26 20.80
CA LEU A 271 -12.82 2.46 21.92
C LEU A 271 -13.89 1.38 21.94
N ILE A 272 -14.43 0.99 20.77
CA ILE A 272 -15.35 -0.15 20.68
C ILE A 272 -14.62 -1.43 21.07
N SER A 273 -13.36 -1.62 20.65
CA SER A 273 -12.57 -2.76 21.12
C SER A 273 -12.39 -2.77 22.64
N ILE A 274 -12.08 -1.62 23.25
CA ILE A 274 -11.97 -1.48 24.71
C ILE A 274 -13.30 -1.79 25.41
N LEU A 275 -14.42 -1.31 24.87
CA LEU A 275 -15.76 -1.58 25.38
C LEU A 275 -16.07 -3.09 25.32
N LEU A 276 -15.88 -3.72 24.16
CA LEU A 276 -16.10 -5.15 23.98
C LEU A 276 -15.21 -5.99 24.88
N ILE A 277 -13.92 -5.63 25.04
CA ILE A 277 -13.02 -6.30 25.99
C ILE A 277 -13.54 -6.14 27.41
N SER A 278 -13.94 -4.93 27.80
CA SER A 278 -14.43 -4.65 29.15
C SER A 278 -15.68 -5.48 29.47
N LEU A 279 -16.63 -5.54 28.54
CA LEU A 279 -17.88 -6.31 28.68
C LEU A 279 -17.66 -7.82 28.70
N THR A 280 -16.70 -8.33 27.92
CA THR A 280 -16.45 -9.78 27.80
C THR A 280 -15.35 -10.29 28.74
N SER A 281 -14.60 -9.41 29.40
CA SER A 281 -13.55 -9.78 30.34
C SER A 281 -14.00 -10.69 31.51
N PRO A 282 -15.23 -10.58 32.07
CA PRO A 282 -15.69 -11.49 33.13
C PRO A 282 -15.75 -12.95 32.69
N VAL A 283 -15.89 -13.23 31.39
CA VAL A 283 -15.91 -14.59 30.83
C VAL A 283 -14.61 -15.34 31.16
N PHE A 284 -13.47 -14.66 31.22
CA PHE A 284 -12.20 -15.31 31.60
C PHE A 284 -12.21 -15.86 33.02
N ARG A 285 -12.94 -15.22 33.95
CA ARG A 285 -13.09 -15.76 35.31
C ARG A 285 -13.93 -17.04 35.30
N ALA A 286 -15.01 -17.08 34.53
CA ALA A 286 -15.85 -18.27 34.38
C ALA A 286 -15.11 -19.43 33.67
N LEU A 287 -14.21 -19.11 32.75
CA LEU A 287 -13.38 -20.09 32.03
C LEU A 287 -12.19 -20.61 32.83
N THR A 288 -11.84 -19.98 33.95
CA THR A 288 -10.74 -20.45 34.80
C THR A 288 -11.28 -21.55 35.73
N PRO A 289 -10.87 -22.83 35.55
CA PRO A 289 -11.44 -23.94 36.30
C PRO A 289 -11.02 -23.87 37.77
N LYS A 290 -11.94 -24.21 38.69
CA LYS A 290 -11.66 -24.26 40.13
C LYS A 290 -10.86 -25.51 40.54
N THR A 291 -10.96 -26.58 39.76
CA THR A 291 -10.27 -27.85 39.95
C THR A 291 -9.76 -28.38 38.62
N THR A 292 -8.63 -29.09 38.62
CA THR A 292 -8.00 -29.63 37.39
C THR A 292 -8.64 -30.93 36.90
N THR A 293 -9.49 -31.56 37.70
CA THR A 293 -10.04 -32.90 37.46
C THR A 293 -11.33 -32.93 36.66
N ASN A 294 -12.18 -31.88 36.74
CA ASN A 294 -13.44 -31.78 35.99
C ASN A 294 -13.46 -30.49 35.17
N MET A 295 -12.87 -30.52 33.98
CA MET A 295 -12.88 -29.39 33.05
C MET A 295 -13.86 -29.63 31.90
N ASN A 296 -14.71 -28.65 31.62
CA ASN A 296 -15.48 -28.64 30.38
C ASN A 296 -14.53 -28.50 29.17
N TRP A 297 -14.92 -28.98 27.99
CA TRP A 297 -14.08 -28.94 26.78
C TRP A 297 -13.53 -27.52 26.48
N ILE A 298 -14.33 -26.47 26.69
CA ILE A 298 -13.91 -25.07 26.51
C ILE A 298 -12.86 -24.64 27.54
N GLN A 299 -12.99 -25.07 28.79
CA GLN A 299 -11.99 -24.81 29.86
C GLN A 299 -10.69 -25.56 29.56
N SER A 300 -10.78 -26.82 29.10
CA SER A 300 -9.63 -27.61 28.65
C SER A 300 -8.90 -26.92 27.49
N LEU A 301 -9.62 -26.42 26.47
CA LEU A 301 -9.04 -25.64 25.38
C LEU A 301 -8.40 -24.33 25.86
N TYR A 302 -9.05 -23.63 26.80
CA TYR A 302 -8.52 -22.39 27.37
C TYR A 302 -7.20 -22.62 28.13
N VAL A 303 -7.13 -23.65 28.96
CA VAL A 303 -5.94 -24.00 29.75
C VAL A 303 -4.82 -24.53 28.85
N ASN A 304 -5.13 -25.50 27.98
CA ASN A 304 -4.14 -26.17 27.13
C ASN A 304 -3.63 -25.27 25.99
N HIS A 305 -4.43 -24.30 25.53
CA HIS A 305 -4.10 -23.44 24.39
C HIS A 305 -4.32 -21.95 24.67
N LEU A 306 -4.00 -21.50 25.89
CA LEU A 306 -4.19 -20.12 26.36
C LEU A 306 -3.75 -19.06 25.34
N LYS A 307 -2.56 -19.22 24.74
CA LYS A 307 -2.05 -18.28 23.72
C LYS A 307 -2.91 -18.23 22.47
N LEU A 308 -3.36 -19.37 21.97
CA LEU A 308 -4.23 -19.44 20.78
C LEU A 308 -5.58 -18.81 21.12
N PHE A 309 -6.13 -19.13 22.29
CA PHE A 309 -7.40 -18.61 22.78
C PHE A 309 -7.41 -17.07 22.84
N PHE A 310 -6.46 -16.46 23.56
CA PHE A 310 -6.36 -14.99 23.65
C PHE A 310 -6.15 -14.33 22.29
N LYS A 311 -5.39 -14.98 21.39
CA LYS A 311 -5.17 -14.48 20.04
C LYS A 311 -6.45 -14.51 19.20
N SER A 312 -7.25 -15.57 19.31
CA SER A 312 -8.54 -15.69 18.62
C SER A 312 -9.57 -14.74 19.20
N TYR A 313 -9.66 -14.64 20.52
CA TYR A 313 -10.53 -13.69 21.22
C TYR A 313 -10.26 -12.23 20.79
N THR A 314 -9.00 -11.79 20.82
CA THR A 314 -8.63 -10.43 20.39
C THR A 314 -8.91 -10.18 18.91
N LYS A 315 -8.81 -11.22 18.06
CA LYS A 315 -9.21 -11.11 16.65
C LYS A 315 -10.72 -10.94 16.49
N ILE A 316 -11.53 -11.72 17.20
CA ILE A 316 -12.99 -11.63 17.14
C ILE A 316 -13.44 -10.22 17.56
N ILE A 317 -12.88 -9.71 18.66
CA ILE A 317 -13.17 -8.35 19.12
C ILE A 317 -12.76 -7.30 18.09
N GLY A 318 -11.54 -7.38 17.57
CA GLY A 318 -11.09 -6.41 16.58
C GLY A 318 -11.91 -6.47 15.28
N PHE A 319 -12.37 -7.66 14.90
CA PHE A 319 -13.27 -7.84 13.76
C PHE A 319 -14.63 -7.17 14.04
N ALA A 320 -15.26 -7.49 15.16
CA ALA A 320 -16.54 -6.89 15.55
C ALA A 320 -16.44 -5.36 15.66
N ALA A 321 -15.40 -4.84 16.32
CA ALA A 321 -15.18 -3.40 16.46
C ALA A 321 -14.95 -2.71 15.11
N GLY A 322 -14.18 -3.33 14.21
CA GLY A 322 -13.98 -2.83 12.85
C GLY A 322 -15.28 -2.77 12.06
N LEU A 323 -16.12 -3.81 12.16
CA LEU A 323 -17.41 -3.88 11.47
C LEU A 323 -18.39 -2.84 12.01
N ILE A 324 -18.55 -2.74 13.34
CA ILE A 324 -19.40 -1.74 13.98
C ILE A 324 -18.96 -0.33 13.58
N THR A 325 -17.66 -0.04 13.58
CA THR A 325 -17.16 1.29 13.20
C THR A 325 -17.45 1.61 11.73
N LEU A 326 -17.36 0.63 10.82
CA LEU A 326 -17.75 0.84 9.42
C LEU A 326 -19.25 1.12 9.28
N CYS A 327 -20.10 0.38 9.99
CA CYS A 327 -21.53 0.61 10.00
C CYS A 327 -21.85 2.01 10.55
N LEU A 328 -21.23 2.41 11.65
CA LEU A 328 -21.38 3.76 12.22
C LEU A 328 -20.89 4.87 11.26
N ASN A 329 -19.83 4.62 10.49
CA ASN A 329 -19.38 5.58 9.48
C ASN A 329 -20.32 5.66 8.26
N SER A 330 -21.04 4.57 7.94
CA SER A 330 -22.03 4.58 6.86
C SER A 330 -23.36 5.24 7.24
N ILE A 331 -23.68 5.25 8.54
CA ILE A 331 -24.84 5.95 9.07
C ILE A 331 -24.40 7.41 9.24
N ASN A 332 -24.84 8.31 8.35
CA ASN A 332 -24.54 9.74 8.38
C ASN A 332 -25.20 10.46 9.58
N LEU A 333 -24.90 9.98 10.80
CA LEU A 333 -25.59 10.35 12.04
C LEU A 333 -25.25 11.77 12.47
N ILE A 334 -24.07 12.27 12.11
CA ILE A 334 -23.64 13.64 12.43
C ILE A 334 -23.72 14.51 11.16
N PRO A 335 -24.53 15.58 11.15
CA PRO A 335 -24.66 16.42 9.96
C PRO A 335 -23.39 17.26 9.71
N SER A 336 -23.10 17.58 8.44
CA SER A 336 -21.96 18.42 8.03
C SER A 336 -22.26 19.92 8.16
N TRP A 337 -22.33 20.39 9.41
CA TRP A 337 -22.65 21.79 9.72
C TRP A 337 -21.63 22.75 9.10
N GLY A 338 -22.11 23.85 8.52
CA GLY A 338 -21.25 24.91 7.98
C GLY A 338 -20.57 24.59 6.65
N TYR A 339 -21.00 23.55 5.94
CA TYR A 339 -20.55 23.27 4.57
C TYR A 339 -21.72 23.33 3.60
N SER A 340 -21.57 24.13 2.55
CA SER A 340 -22.62 24.38 1.56
C SER A 340 -22.79 23.29 0.49
N GLY A 341 -21.89 22.30 0.43
CA GLY A 341 -21.91 21.28 -0.62
C GLY A 341 -22.82 20.07 -0.33
N HIS A 342 -23.36 19.47 -1.40
CA HIS A 342 -24.26 18.30 -1.33
C HIS A 342 -23.58 16.96 -1.00
N GLU A 343 -22.24 16.89 -0.99
CA GLU A 343 -21.52 15.65 -0.66
C GLU A 343 -21.41 15.46 0.87
N SER A 344 -21.63 14.23 1.36
CA SER A 344 -21.34 13.79 2.72
C SER A 344 -19.83 13.86 3.03
N ILE A 345 -19.31 15.02 3.45
CA ILE A 345 -17.87 15.21 3.71
C ILE A 345 -17.32 14.18 4.70
N ARG A 346 -18.14 13.86 5.71
CA ARG A 346 -17.80 12.95 6.81
C ARG A 346 -17.74 11.49 6.34
N GLU A 347 -18.38 11.14 5.25
CA GLU A 347 -18.35 9.78 4.73
C GLU A 347 -16.97 9.47 4.12
N ILE A 348 -16.37 8.38 4.57
CA ILE A 348 -15.14 7.85 3.99
C ILE A 348 -15.50 6.96 2.80
N LYS A 349 -15.24 7.46 1.59
CA LYS A 349 -15.52 6.74 0.33
C LYS A 349 -14.80 5.37 0.31
N PRO A 350 -15.40 4.30 -0.25
CA PRO A 350 -14.80 2.95 -0.32
C PRO A 350 -13.40 2.88 -0.93
N ALA A 351 -13.08 3.76 -1.89
CA ALA A 351 -11.75 3.85 -2.49
C ALA A 351 -10.64 4.20 -1.47
N VAL A 352 -10.97 4.99 -0.46
CA VAL A 352 -10.06 5.34 0.64
C VAL A 352 -9.82 4.12 1.52
N PHE A 353 -10.88 3.39 1.89
CA PHE A 353 -10.74 2.13 2.64
C PHE A 353 -9.90 1.11 1.89
N ASN A 354 -10.10 0.94 0.58
CA ASN A 354 -9.26 0.05 -0.23
C ASN A 354 -7.78 0.44 -0.20
N SER A 355 -7.48 1.74 -0.24
CA SER A 355 -6.11 2.25 -0.17
C SER A 355 -5.48 2.04 1.21
N ILE A 356 -6.22 2.33 2.29
CA ILE A 356 -5.78 2.10 3.67
C ILE A 356 -5.56 0.61 3.91
N ASN A 357 -6.53 -0.23 3.52
CA ASN A 357 -6.46 -1.68 3.66
C ASN A 357 -5.23 -2.25 2.96
N LEU A 358 -4.99 -1.83 1.72
CA LEU A 358 -3.83 -2.28 0.95
C LEU A 358 -2.50 -1.81 1.57
N TYR A 359 -2.45 -0.63 2.17
CA TYR A 359 -1.29 -0.17 2.93
C TYR A 359 -1.07 -0.97 4.23
N LEU A 360 -2.11 -1.11 5.06
CA LEU A 360 -2.04 -1.85 6.31
C LEU A 360 -1.73 -3.33 6.10
N PHE A 361 -2.32 -3.93 5.05
CA PHE A 361 -2.05 -5.30 4.67
C PHE A 361 -0.57 -5.52 4.28
N ARG A 362 0.07 -4.55 3.60
CA ARG A 362 1.53 -4.61 3.34
C ARG A 362 2.34 -4.67 4.63
N LEU A 363 1.99 -3.84 5.60
CA LEU A 363 2.71 -3.80 6.89
C LEU A 363 2.52 -5.13 7.65
N ILE A 364 1.30 -5.67 7.65
CA ILE A 364 1.02 -6.99 8.24
C ILE A 364 1.83 -8.07 7.53
N LEU A 365 1.78 -8.13 6.20
CA LEU A 365 2.46 -9.15 5.42
C LEU A 365 3.98 -9.06 5.60
N LEU A 366 4.55 -7.85 5.60
CA LEU A 366 5.96 -7.61 5.91
C LEU A 366 6.32 -8.13 7.31
N SER A 367 5.49 -7.84 8.31
CA SER A 367 5.74 -8.31 9.68
C SER A 367 5.76 -9.84 9.76
N LYS A 368 4.83 -10.51 9.08
CA LYS A 368 4.74 -11.98 9.06
C LYS A 368 5.86 -12.60 8.25
N TRP A 369 6.20 -12.02 7.10
CA TRP A 369 7.32 -12.44 6.27
C TRP A 369 8.63 -12.43 7.07
N ARG A 370 8.91 -11.34 7.79
CA ARG A 370 10.10 -11.24 8.66
C ARG A 370 10.10 -12.30 9.76
N ILE A 371 8.95 -12.55 10.40
CA ILE A 371 8.84 -13.61 11.42
C ILE A 371 9.14 -14.99 10.82
N ILE A 372 8.53 -15.30 9.68
CA ILE A 372 8.70 -16.59 8.99
C ILE A 372 10.17 -16.78 8.58
N LYS A 373 10.77 -15.77 7.93
CA LYS A 373 12.17 -15.75 7.49
C LYS A 373 13.16 -16.08 8.60
N PHE A 374 12.97 -15.53 9.81
CA PHE A 374 13.93 -15.67 10.90
C PHE A 374 13.59 -16.75 11.93
N LYS A 375 12.39 -17.34 11.89
CA LYS A 375 11.94 -18.26 12.96
C LYS A 375 11.35 -19.57 12.47
N HIS A 376 11.02 -19.71 11.19
CA HIS A 376 10.47 -20.97 10.69
C HIS A 376 11.59 -22.00 10.52
N PRO A 377 11.45 -23.24 11.04
CA PRO A 377 12.50 -24.25 10.97
C PRO A 377 13.07 -24.46 9.55
N LEU A 378 12.19 -24.51 8.54
CA LEU A 378 12.60 -24.65 7.12
C LEU A 378 13.44 -23.47 6.59
N PHE A 379 13.27 -22.27 7.15
CA PHE A 379 13.90 -21.04 6.66
C PHE A 379 15.09 -20.59 7.48
N THR A 380 15.21 -21.09 8.71
CA THR A 380 16.36 -20.82 9.60
C THR A 380 17.68 -21.34 9.05
N LYS A 381 17.64 -22.38 8.19
CA LYS A 381 18.82 -22.95 7.52
C LYS A 381 19.38 -22.04 6.41
N VAL A 382 18.61 -21.05 5.94
CA VAL A 382 19.03 -20.16 4.85
C VAL A 382 19.79 -18.96 5.43
N THR A 383 21.04 -18.79 5.00
CA THR A 383 21.87 -17.66 5.45
C THR A 383 21.26 -16.31 5.04
N ARG A 384 21.55 -15.25 5.80
CA ARG A 384 21.06 -13.89 5.50
C ARG A 384 21.46 -13.41 4.10
N GLY A 385 22.64 -13.80 3.62
CA GLY A 385 23.12 -13.49 2.27
C GLY A 385 22.26 -14.15 1.19
N ASN A 386 21.88 -15.41 1.37
CA ASN A 386 21.04 -16.14 0.43
C ASN A 386 19.62 -15.56 0.37
N TRP A 387 19.06 -15.15 1.51
CA TRP A 387 17.78 -14.44 1.55
C TRP A 387 17.81 -13.13 0.77
N ASN A 388 18.88 -12.35 0.90
CA ASN A 388 19.03 -11.11 0.13
C ASN A 388 19.05 -11.40 -1.38
N LYS A 389 19.75 -12.45 -1.82
CA LYS A 389 19.76 -12.87 -3.23
C LYS A 389 18.36 -13.25 -3.70
N LEU A 390 17.65 -14.10 -2.96
CA LEU A 390 16.28 -14.53 -3.29
C LEU A 390 15.30 -13.37 -3.36
N GLU A 391 15.29 -12.48 -2.35
CA GLU A 391 14.41 -11.30 -2.35
C GLU A 391 14.73 -10.36 -3.53
N THR A 392 16.00 -10.27 -3.93
CA THR A 392 16.40 -9.49 -5.11
C THR A 392 15.91 -10.12 -6.41
N VAL A 393 16.00 -11.45 -6.56
CA VAL A 393 15.43 -12.17 -7.73
C VAL A 393 13.94 -11.91 -7.83
N LEU A 394 13.21 -12.08 -6.72
CA LEU A 394 11.75 -11.88 -6.70
C LEU A 394 11.38 -10.40 -6.96
N MET A 395 12.17 -9.46 -6.46
CA MET A 395 11.98 -8.02 -6.70
C MET A 395 12.16 -7.69 -8.18
N SER A 396 13.24 -8.18 -8.80
CA SER A 396 13.48 -8.03 -10.24
C SER A 396 12.38 -8.68 -11.07
N PHE A 397 11.87 -9.85 -10.66
CA PHE A 397 10.74 -10.49 -11.31
C PHE A 397 9.45 -9.65 -11.21
N ALA A 398 9.20 -9.01 -10.07
CA ALA A 398 8.05 -8.13 -9.90
C ALA A 398 8.17 -6.86 -10.78
N ILE A 399 9.37 -6.29 -10.94
CA ILE A 399 9.62 -5.18 -11.87
C ILE A 399 9.44 -5.63 -13.33
N TRP A 400 9.95 -6.80 -13.69
CA TRP A 400 9.73 -7.41 -15.01
C TRP A 400 8.24 -7.52 -15.35
N LYS A 401 7.39 -7.92 -14.38
CA LYS A 401 5.93 -7.94 -14.55
C LYS A 401 5.34 -6.56 -14.85
N ILE A 402 5.81 -5.52 -14.16
CA ILE A 402 5.35 -4.13 -14.38
C ILE A 402 5.83 -3.61 -15.73
N MET A 403 7.07 -3.90 -16.15
CA MET A 403 7.58 -3.56 -17.48
C MET A 403 6.73 -4.19 -18.59
N ASN A 404 6.38 -5.47 -18.44
CA ASN A 404 5.52 -6.15 -19.41
C ASN A 404 4.08 -5.61 -19.42
N LEU A 405 3.58 -5.14 -18.28
CA LEU A 405 2.29 -4.44 -18.23
C LEU A 405 2.39 -3.09 -18.95
N ASN A 406 3.48 -2.33 -18.76
CA ASN A 406 3.69 -1.07 -19.45
C ASN A 406 3.75 -1.26 -20.98
N ASP A 407 4.48 -2.27 -21.46
CA ASP A 407 4.49 -2.63 -22.88
C ASP A 407 3.10 -3.00 -23.39
N PHE A 408 2.32 -3.76 -22.61
CA PHE A 408 0.95 -4.09 -22.95
C PHE A 408 0.11 -2.81 -23.10
N LEU A 409 0.11 -1.93 -22.10
CA LEU A 409 -0.64 -0.67 -22.10
C LEU A 409 -0.24 0.28 -23.24
N ASN A 410 1.04 0.27 -23.64
CA ASN A 410 1.52 1.10 -24.75
C ASN A 410 1.21 0.49 -26.13
N SER A 411 1.15 -0.84 -26.24
CA SER A 411 0.83 -1.54 -27.48
C SER A 411 -0.68 -1.58 -27.79
N THR A 412 -1.54 -1.61 -26.77
CA THR A 412 -3.00 -1.61 -26.96
C THR A 412 -3.55 -0.21 -27.14
N ALA A 413 -3.41 0.36 -28.34
CA ALA A 413 -4.17 1.53 -28.78
C ALA A 413 -5.61 1.15 -29.21
N LYS A 414 -6.35 0.42 -28.35
CA LYS A 414 -7.76 0.08 -28.60
C LYS A 414 -8.66 1.06 -27.85
N ALA A 415 -9.59 1.70 -28.56
CA ALA A 415 -10.53 2.71 -28.03
C ALA A 415 -11.29 2.27 -26.76
N ASN A 416 -11.56 0.97 -26.60
CA ASN A 416 -12.41 0.42 -25.52
C ASN A 416 -11.74 0.38 -24.12
N ILE A 417 -10.48 0.82 -23.97
CA ILE A 417 -9.71 0.78 -22.70
C ILE A 417 -9.15 2.18 -22.35
N GLU A 418 -9.51 3.24 -23.06
CA GLU A 418 -8.80 4.53 -22.94
C GLU A 418 -8.85 5.15 -21.53
N TYR A 419 -10.00 5.09 -20.86
CA TYR A 419 -10.15 5.61 -19.49
C TYR A 419 -9.31 4.81 -18.47
N GLU A 420 -9.44 3.47 -18.47
CA GLU A 420 -8.66 2.58 -17.59
C GLU A 420 -7.15 2.70 -17.86
N ARG A 421 -6.76 2.88 -19.13
CA ARG A 421 -5.37 3.10 -19.53
C ARG A 421 -4.83 4.40 -18.96
N LYS A 422 -5.58 5.51 -19.05
CA LYS A 422 -5.18 6.81 -18.48
C LYS A 422 -4.99 6.70 -16.96
N GLU A 423 -5.88 6.01 -16.27
CA GLU A 423 -5.78 5.78 -14.82
C GLU A 423 -4.52 4.95 -14.46
N LEU A 424 -4.24 3.89 -15.22
CA LEU A 424 -3.08 3.03 -14.96
C LEU A 424 -1.75 3.69 -15.32
N LEU A 425 -1.69 4.45 -16.42
CA LEU A 425 -0.52 5.27 -16.78
C LEU A 425 -0.29 6.40 -15.78
N ALA A 426 -1.33 6.86 -15.08
CA ALA A 426 -1.18 7.83 -14.00
C ALA A 426 -0.47 7.23 -12.76
N ASN A 427 -0.43 5.90 -12.62
CA ASN A 427 0.19 5.22 -11.49
C ASN A 427 1.71 5.46 -11.44
N PRO A 428 2.28 5.84 -10.28
CA PRO A 428 3.70 6.18 -10.16
C PRO A 428 4.64 5.03 -10.53
N MET A 429 4.25 3.77 -10.33
CA MET A 429 5.07 2.63 -10.74
C MET A 429 5.19 2.50 -12.25
N VAL A 430 4.08 2.69 -12.94
CA VAL A 430 4.02 2.62 -14.41
C VAL A 430 4.78 3.82 -14.99
N LYS A 431 4.58 5.03 -14.44
CA LYS A 431 5.36 6.22 -14.82
C LYS A 431 6.86 6.00 -14.65
N LEU A 432 7.30 5.49 -13.50
CA LEU A 432 8.71 5.24 -13.23
C LEU A 432 9.31 4.23 -14.22
N VAL A 433 8.58 3.16 -14.50
CA VAL A 433 8.97 2.18 -15.52
C VAL A 433 8.99 2.80 -16.92
N ASN A 434 8.05 3.69 -17.24
CA ASN A 434 8.02 4.40 -18.51
C ASN A 434 9.13 5.45 -18.67
N TYR A 435 9.80 5.87 -17.59
CA TYR A 435 11.03 6.68 -17.66
C TYR A 435 12.29 5.84 -17.90
N ILE A 436 12.23 4.55 -17.55
CA ILE A 436 13.32 3.57 -17.72
C ILE A 436 13.27 2.93 -19.12
N MET A 437 12.06 2.74 -19.66
CA MET A 437 11.79 2.20 -21.00
C MET A 437 11.77 3.33 -22.02
#